data_AF-A0A5K0WRD2-F1
#
_entry.id   AF-A0A5K0WRD2-F1
#
_cell.length_a   1.000
_cell.length_b   1.000
_cell.length_c   1.000
_cell.angle_alpha   90.00
_cell.angle_beta   90.00
_cell.angle_gamma   90.00
#
_symmetry.space_group_name_H-M   'P 1'
#
loop_
_entity.id
_entity.type
_entity.pdbx_description
1 polymer ?
#
loop_
_entity_poly.entity_id
_entity_poly.type
_entity_poly.pdbx_seq_one_letter_code
_entity_poly.pdbx_strand_id
1 'polypeptide(L)' 'DDAGLRGTDVESLVKNMKDLDRAMLGLICKEIIDIGRYMWLQDHGQDAKLVKYVSSDISPENHLLMAKCRNPV' A
#
# COMPACT_ATOMS: atom_id res chain seq x y z
N ASP A 1 30.17 18.22 18.42
CA ASP A 1 28.83 18.78 18.15
C ASP A 1 28.28 18.17 16.88
N ASP A 2 27.61 17.03 17.04
CA ASP A 2 26.99 16.27 15.96
C ASP A 2 25.65 16.93 15.62
N ALA A 3 25.68 17.86 14.67
CA ALA A 3 24.47 18.43 14.07
C ALA A 3 23.83 17.36 13.17
N GLY A 4 23.32 16.30 13.80
CA GLY A 4 22.49 15.31 13.17
C GLY A 4 21.36 16.05 12.46
N LEU A 5 21.33 15.90 11.13
CA LEU A 5 20.24 16.33 10.27
C LEU A 5 18.96 15.82 10.94
N ARG A 6 18.26 16.70 11.68
CA ARG A 6 16.94 16.43 12.23
C ARG A 6 16.07 16.26 11.00
N GLY A 7 15.96 15.03 10.52
CA GLY A 7 15.01 14.66 9.48
C GLY A 7 13.70 15.26 9.92
N THR A 8 13.15 16.13 9.09
CA THR A 8 11.83 16.73 9.30
C THR A 8 10.90 15.62 9.74
N ASP A 9 10.31 15.78 10.92
CA ASP A 9 9.38 14.81 11.49
C ASP A 9 8.31 14.51 10.44
N VAL A 10 8.20 13.25 10.03
CA VAL A 10 7.31 12.81 8.94
C VAL A 10 5.88 13.22 9.24
N GLU A 11 5.48 13.22 10.51
CA GLU A 11 4.17 13.68 10.94
C GLU A 11 3.96 15.16 10.61
N SER A 12 4.95 16.02 10.90
CA SER A 12 4.91 17.44 10.55
C SER A 12 4.83 17.68 9.04
N LEU A 13 5.53 16.88 8.24
CA LEU A 13 5.49 16.97 6.78
C LEU A 13 4.10 16.60 6.24
N VAL A 14 3.51 15.51 6.75
CA VAL A 14 2.19 15.03 6.34
C VAL A 14 1.07 15.98 6.77
N LYS A 15 1.19 16.59 7.95
CA LYS A 15 0.22 17.60 8.43
C LYS A 15 0.17 18.85 7.54
N ASN A 16 1.30 19.23 6.96
CA ASN A 16 1.42 20.44 6.13
C ASN A 16 1.19 20.19 4.63
N MET A 17 0.95 18.94 4.21
CA MET A 17 0.63 18.61 2.82
C MET A 17 -0.79 19.04 2.45
N LYS A 18 -0.98 19.46 1.20
CA LYS A 18 -2.32 19.68 0.64
C LYS A 18 -3.10 18.37 0.64
N ASP A 19 -4.42 18.47 0.79
CA ASP A 19 -5.28 17.29 0.89
C ASP A 19 -5.16 16.34 -0.31
N LEU A 20 -5.11 16.90 -1.54
CA LEU A 20 -4.93 16.11 -2.76
C LEU A 20 -3.57 15.40 -2.79
N ASP A 21 -2.49 16.12 -2.48
CA ASP A 21 -1.13 15.56 -2.49
C ASP A 21 -0.99 14.44 -1.44
N ARG A 22 -1.56 14.66 -0.25
CA ARG A 22 -1.60 13.66 0.83
C ARG A 22 -2.40 12.42 0.43
N ALA A 23 -3.53 12.60 -0.24
CA ALA A 23 -4.34 11.48 -0.74
C ALA A 23 -3.58 10.68 -1.80
N MET A 24 -2.94 11.36 -2.76
CA MET A 24 -2.11 10.70 -3.78
C MET A 24 -0.94 9.94 -3.19
N LEU A 25 -0.24 10.52 -2.20
CA LEU A 25 0.83 9.84 -1.49
C LEU A 25 0.30 8.59 -0.76
N GLY A 26 -0.84 8.70 -0.08
CA GLY A 26 -1.50 7.58 0.58
C GLY A 26 -1.83 6.44 -0.39
N LEU A 27 -2.28 6.75 -1.61
CA LEU A 27 -2.55 5.76 -2.65
C LEU A 27 -1.28 5.03 -3.10
N ILE A 28 -0.18 5.76 -3.33
CA ILE A 28 1.11 5.15 -3.71
C ILE A 28 1.60 4.22 -2.58
N CYS A 29 1.55 4.68 -1.33
CA CYS A 29 1.93 3.86 -0.18
C CYS A 29 1.08 2.58 -0.09
N LYS A 30 -0.23 2.70 -0.33
CA LYS A 30 -1.14 1.56 -0.34
C LYS A 30 -0.77 0.54 -1.42
N GLU A 31 -0.48 0.98 -2.64
CA GLU A 31 -0.08 0.10 -3.74
C GLU A 31 1.20 -0.69 -3.42
N ILE A 32 2.21 -0.02 -2.84
CA ILE A 32 3.46 -0.68 -2.42
C ILE A 32 3.18 -1.78 -1.41
N ILE A 33 2.35 -1.50 -0.40
CA ILE A 33 2.00 -2.47 0.65
C ILE A 33 1.22 -3.65 0.07
N ASP A 34 0.27 -3.41 -0.84
CA ASP A 34 -0.53 -4.47 -1.46
C ASP A 34 0.32 -5.39 -2.33
N ILE A 35 1.25 -4.83 -3.12
CA ILE A 35 2.20 -5.61 -3.92
C ILE A 35 3.09 -6.46 -3.01
N GLY A 36 3.63 -5.88 -1.93
CA GLY A 36 4.46 -6.63 -0.98
C GLY A 36 3.72 -7.80 -0.34
N ARG A 37 2.45 -7.59 0.07
CA ARG A 37 1.60 -8.67 0.60
C ARG A 37 1.31 -9.73 -0.46
N TYR A 38 1.00 -9.32 -1.69
CA TYR A 38 0.76 -10.25 -2.79
C TYR A 38 1.98 -11.14 -3.07
N MET A 39 3.18 -10.54 -3.17
CA MET A 39 4.43 -11.27 -3.36
C MET A 39 4.69 -12.26 -2.23
N TRP A 40 4.48 -11.84 -0.97
CA TRP A 40 4.65 -12.72 0.18
C TRP A 40 3.74 -13.95 0.11
N LEU A 41 2.45 -13.77 -0.23
CA LEU A 41 1.51 -14.90 -0.33
C LEU A 41 1.92 -15.88 -1.43
N GLN A 42 2.39 -15.38 -2.57
CA GLN A 42 2.87 -16.22 -3.68
C GLN A 42 4.11 -17.04 -3.29
N ASP A 43 5.06 -16.40 -2.60
CA ASP A 43 6.27 -17.07 -2.09
C ASP A 43 5.93 -18.19 -1.09
N HIS A 44 4.84 -18.01 -0.33
CA HIS A 44 4.30 -19.01 0.60
C HIS A 44 3.34 -20.01 -0.06
N GLY A 45 3.38 -20.14 -1.40
CA GLY A 45 2.68 -21.18 -2.15
C GLY A 45 1.17 -20.97 -2.32
N GLN A 46 0.65 -19.79 -1.99
CA GLN A 46 -0.78 -19.47 -2.11
C GLN A 46 -1.12 -18.99 -3.53
N ASP A 47 -2.32 -19.35 -4.01
CA ASP A 47 -2.87 -18.75 -5.23
C ASP A 47 -3.46 -17.38 -4.88
N ALA A 48 -2.62 -16.35 -4.95
CA ALA A 48 -2.98 -14.97 -4.64
C ALA A 48 -3.36 -14.19 -5.90
N LYS A 49 -4.29 -13.23 -5.76
CA LYS A 49 -4.70 -12.29 -6.81
C LYS A 49 -5.01 -10.93 -6.20
N LEU A 50 -4.51 -9.87 -6.82
CA LEU A 50 -4.92 -8.50 -6.52
C LEU A 50 -6.00 -8.08 -7.53
N VAL A 51 -7.20 -7.76 -7.04
CA VAL A 51 -8.38 -7.48 -7.87
C VAL A 51 -8.93 -6.08 -7.59
N LYS A 52 -9.34 -5.40 -8.66
CA LYS A 52 -10.07 -4.12 -8.62
C LYS A 52 -11.54 -4.37 -9.00
N TYR A 53 -12.49 -4.09 -8.12
CA TYR A 53 -13.93 -4.36 -8.33
C TYR A 53 -14.72 -3.29 -9.11
N VAL A 54 -14.22 -2.07 -9.17
CA VAL A 54 -14.86 -0.81 -9.58
C VAL A 54 -13.74 0.14 -10.00
N SER A 55 -14.07 1.11 -10.83
CA SER A 55 -13.11 2.09 -11.28
C SER A 55 -12.66 3.01 -10.12
N SER A 56 -11.43 3.52 -10.20
CA SER A 56 -10.79 4.30 -9.13
C SER A 56 -11.46 5.67 -8.87
N ASP A 57 -12.28 6.14 -9.81
CA ASP A 57 -13.16 7.30 -9.67
C ASP A 57 -14.40 7.03 -8.78
N ILE A 58 -14.75 5.76 -8.55
CA ILE A 58 -15.82 5.35 -7.63
C ILE A 58 -15.27 5.08 -6.24
N SER A 59 -14.18 4.31 -6.14
CA SER A 59 -13.48 4.04 -4.88
C SER A 59 -11.98 3.86 -5.10
N PRO A 60 -11.15 4.80 -4.62
CA PRO A 60 -9.70 4.70 -4.73
C PRO A 60 -9.11 3.49 -3.97
N GLU A 61 -9.80 3.06 -2.90
CA GLU A 61 -9.36 2.00 -1.99
C GLU A 61 -9.74 0.59 -2.44
N ASN A 62 -10.28 0.46 -3.65
CA ASN A 62 -10.83 -0.77 -4.16
C ASN A 62 -9.77 -1.78 -4.66
N HIS A 63 -8.83 -2.13 -3.80
CA HIS A 63 -7.88 -3.20 -4.05
C HIS A 63 -8.14 -4.30 -3.04
N LEU A 64 -8.64 -5.45 -3.51
CA LEU A 64 -8.77 -6.63 -2.69
C LEU A 64 -7.69 -7.64 -3.06
N LEU A 65 -6.94 -8.04 -2.04
CA LEU A 65 -6.03 -9.16 -2.11
C LEU A 65 -6.77 -10.43 -1.71
N MET A 66 -6.98 -11.33 -2.66
CA MET A 66 -7.51 -12.66 -2.42
C MET A 66 -6.36 -13.67 -2.38
N ALA A 67 -6.44 -14.66 -1.49
CA ALA A 67 -5.50 -15.76 -1.42
C ALA A 67 -6.26 -17.07 -1.21
N LYS A 68 -5.85 -18.12 -1.92
CA LYS A 68 -6.36 -19.48 -1.69
C LYS A 68 -5.20 -20.38 -1.27
N CYS A 69 -5.40 -21.09 -0.16
CA CYS A 69 -4.54 -22.20 0.20
C CYS A 69 -4.62 -23.26 -0.90
N ARG A 70 -3.48 -23.68 -1.45
CA ARG A 70 -3.45 -24.87 -2.29
C ARG A 70 -3.72 -26.06 -1.37
N ASN A 71 -4.83 -26.77 -1.60
CA ASN A 71 -5.01 -28.06 -0.94
C ASN A 71 -3.83 -28.96 -1.31
N PRO A 72 -3.22 -29.67 -0.36
CA PRO A 72 -2.31 -30.75 -0.69
C PRO A 72 -3.06 -31.72 -1.60
N VAL A 73 -2.46 -32.02 -2.77
CA VAL A 73 -2.96 -33.03 -3.70
C VAL A 73 -2.78 -34.42 -3.08
#